data_AF-A0A935ANW7-F1
#
_entry.id   AF-A0A935ANW7-F1
#
_cell.length_a   1.000
_cell.length_b   1.000
_cell.length_c   1.000
_cell.angle_alpha   90.00
_cell.angle_beta   90.00
_cell.angle_gamma   90.00
#
_symmetry.space_group_name_H-M   'P 1'
#
loop_
_entity.id
_entity.type
_entity.pdbx_description
1 polymer ?
#
loop_
_entity_poly.entity_id
_entity_poly.type
_entity_poly.pdbx_seq_one_letter_code
_entity_poly.pdbx_strand_id
1 'polypeptide(L)'
;MTWSMRAFGEEAVAQAAATVGTDIEQGRFTGGLVVVEALDELLGDDAEDELGRLFKMAREAGVCVLVDGAIDKFNYGVPRLALASRQAIVLQPDADELEQITGLAVGRIDRARFPPGRAFLWADAGVSLIQVATPTEIP
;
A
#
# COMPACT_ATOMS: atom_id res chain seq x y z
N MET A 1 -7.88 12.74 13.78
CA MET A 1 -8.21 12.66 12.34
C MET A 1 -9.48 11.82 12.21
N THR A 2 -10.52 12.32 11.53
CA THR A 2 -11.82 11.64 11.44
C THR A 2 -11.95 10.95 10.09
N TRP A 3 -12.04 9.62 10.09
CA TRP A 3 -12.29 8.81 8.89
C TRP A 3 -13.79 8.81 8.60
N SER A 4 -14.19 9.01 7.34
CA SER A 4 -15.59 8.97 6.91
C SER A 4 -16.16 7.55 6.85
N MET A 5 -15.29 6.55 6.66
CA MET A 5 -15.63 5.13 6.60
C MET A 5 -14.50 4.32 7.23
N ARG A 6 -14.85 3.24 7.93
CA ARG A 6 -13.92 2.23 8.45
C ARG A 6 -14.59 0.86 8.29
N ALA A 7 -13.82 -0.12 7.89
CA ALA A 7 -14.28 -1.50 7.75
C ALA A 7 -13.19 -2.44 8.27
N PHE A 8 -13.60 -3.53 8.91
CA PHE A 8 -12.71 -4.50 9.52
C PHE A 8 -13.24 -5.91 9.24
N GLY A 9 -12.36 -6.83 8.87
CA GLY A 9 -12.71 -8.18 8.43
C GLY A 9 -13.13 -8.23 6.96
N GLU A 10 -12.95 -9.40 6.35
CA GLU A 10 -13.08 -9.65 4.91
C GLU A 10 -14.42 -9.12 4.33
N GLU A 11 -15.55 -9.54 4.88
CA GLU A 11 -16.89 -9.19 4.38
C GLU A 11 -17.13 -7.67 4.40
N ALA A 12 -16.82 -7.01 5.52
CA ALA A 12 -17.01 -5.58 5.66
C ALA A 12 -16.08 -4.79 4.73
N VAL A 13 -14.84 -5.27 4.55
CA VAL A 13 -13.88 -4.67 3.63
C VAL A 13 -14.34 -4.81 2.18
N ALA A 14 -14.84 -5.98 1.77
CA ALA A 14 -15.40 -6.18 0.44
C ALA A 14 -16.56 -5.21 0.16
N GLN A 15 -17.50 -5.08 1.11
CA GLN A 15 -18.63 -4.16 0.99
C GLN A 15 -18.19 -2.69 0.94
N ALA A 16 -17.21 -2.30 1.77
CA ALA A 16 -16.66 -0.96 1.77
C ALA A 16 -15.94 -0.65 0.45
N ALA A 17 -15.15 -1.59 -0.07
CA ALA A 17 -14.44 -1.44 -1.34
C ALA A 17 -15.43 -1.25 -2.51
N ALA A 18 -16.49 -2.05 -2.57
CA ALA A 18 -17.56 -1.90 -3.56
C ALA A 18 -18.29 -0.55 -3.46
N THR A 19 -18.57 -0.09 -2.23
CA THR A 19 -19.23 1.20 -1.98
C THR A 19 -18.35 2.36 -2.43
N VAL A 20 -17.06 2.36 -2.04
CA VAL A 20 -16.10 3.39 -2.45
C VAL A 20 -15.89 3.36 -3.96
N GLY A 21 -15.79 2.18 -4.58
CA GLY A 21 -15.73 2.05 -6.03
C GLY A 21 -16.92 2.71 -6.72
N THR A 22 -18.13 2.43 -6.24
CA THR A 22 -19.37 3.06 -6.74
C THR A 22 -19.33 4.59 -6.62
N ASP A 23 -18.82 5.12 -5.50
CA ASP A 23 -18.68 6.56 -5.30
C ASP A 23 -17.63 7.20 -6.21
N ILE A 24 -16.54 6.49 -6.52
CA ILE A 24 -15.52 6.93 -7.49
C ILE A 24 -16.13 6.99 -8.89
N GLU A 25 -16.81 5.93 -9.33
CA GLU A 25 -17.44 5.84 -10.65
C GLU A 25 -18.47 6.96 -10.86
N GLN A 26 -19.23 7.27 -9.82
CA GLN A 26 -20.29 8.27 -9.87
C GLN A 26 -19.78 9.70 -9.58
N GLY A 27 -18.45 9.89 -9.49
CA GLY A 27 -17.81 11.19 -9.27
C GLY A 27 -18.12 11.82 -7.91
N ARG A 28 -18.58 11.03 -6.93
CA ARG A 28 -18.87 11.48 -5.56
C ARG A 28 -17.65 11.44 -4.65
N PHE A 29 -16.65 10.63 -4.99
CA PHE A 29 -15.41 10.56 -4.22
C PHE A 29 -14.51 11.77 -4.57
N THR A 30 -14.49 12.78 -3.71
CA THR A 30 -13.75 14.03 -3.96
C THR A 30 -12.73 14.30 -2.85
N GLY A 31 -11.45 14.48 -3.23
CA GLY A 31 -10.38 14.92 -2.32
C GLY A 31 -10.04 13.95 -1.18
N GLY A 32 -10.31 12.65 -1.33
CA GLY A 32 -10.08 11.63 -0.31
C GLY A 32 -8.85 10.76 -0.54
N LEU A 33 -8.54 9.93 0.47
CA LEU A 33 -7.52 8.88 0.46
C LEU A 33 -8.20 7.56 0.88
N VAL A 34 -7.89 6.47 0.18
CA VAL A 34 -8.20 5.12 0.64
C VAL A 34 -6.96 4.55 1.32
N VAL A 35 -7.11 3.98 2.51
CA VAL A 35 -6.04 3.26 3.22
C VAL A 35 -6.47 1.82 3.42
N VAL A 36 -5.63 0.89 3.00
CA VAL A 36 -5.81 -0.55 3.23
C VAL A 36 -4.64 -1.02 4.08
N GLU A 37 -4.93 -1.35 5.34
CA GLU A 37 -3.96 -1.89 6.28
C GLU A 37 -3.99 -3.42 6.25
N ALA A 38 -2.84 -4.05 6.49
CA ALA A 38 -2.69 -5.52 6.52
C ALA A 38 -3.32 -6.21 5.29
N LEU A 39 -3.00 -5.74 4.08
CA LEU A 39 -3.57 -6.29 2.83
C LEU A 39 -3.34 -7.81 2.71
N ASP A 40 -2.26 -8.33 3.31
CA ASP A 40 -1.96 -9.75 3.36
C ASP A 40 -2.99 -10.59 4.12
N GLU A 41 -3.73 -10.00 5.05
CA GLU A 41 -4.85 -10.66 5.77
C GLU A 41 -6.14 -10.72 4.95
N LEU A 42 -6.17 -10.09 3.76
CA LEU A 42 -7.36 -9.97 2.91
C LEU A 42 -7.22 -10.72 1.58
N LEU A 43 -6.20 -11.56 1.44
CA LEU A 43 -5.89 -12.30 0.21
C LEU A 43 -6.61 -13.65 0.14
N GLY A 44 -7.08 -14.02 -1.05
CA GLY A 44 -7.72 -15.31 -1.33
C GLY A 44 -9.23 -15.34 -1.18
N ASP A 45 -9.85 -14.23 -0.76
CA ASP A 45 -11.28 -14.12 -0.48
C ASP A 45 -11.97 -13.02 -1.30
N ASP A 46 -13.28 -12.85 -1.13
CA ASP A 46 -14.09 -11.83 -1.84
C ASP A 46 -13.55 -10.39 -1.64
N ALA A 47 -12.87 -10.15 -0.51
CA ALA A 47 -12.22 -8.88 -0.24
C ALA A 47 -11.11 -8.56 -1.25
N GLU A 48 -10.31 -9.55 -1.67
CA GLU A 48 -9.27 -9.36 -2.66
C GLU A 48 -9.88 -8.92 -4.00
N ASP A 49 -10.93 -9.59 -4.45
CA ASP A 49 -11.56 -9.27 -5.74
C ASP A 49 -12.12 -7.85 -5.78
N GLU A 50 -12.83 -7.41 -4.73
CA GLU A 50 -13.37 -6.06 -4.67
C GLU A 50 -12.29 -4.99 -4.51
N LEU A 51 -11.22 -5.26 -3.73
CA LEU A 51 -10.06 -4.37 -3.64
C LEU A 51 -9.36 -4.22 -4.99
N GLY A 52 -9.24 -5.31 -5.75
CA GLY A 52 -8.65 -5.30 -7.09
C GLY A 52 -9.44 -4.44 -8.08
N ARG A 53 -10.78 -4.43 -7.98
CA ARG A 53 -11.64 -3.50 -8.75
C ARG A 53 -11.45 -2.07 -8.29
N LEU A 54 -11.51 -1.83 -6.98
CA LEU A 54 -11.31 -0.51 -6.39
C LEU A 54 -9.98 0.12 -6.82
N PHE A 55 -8.86 -0.63 -6.80
CA PHE A 55 -7.54 -0.10 -7.15
C PHE A 55 -7.48 0.35 -8.62
N LYS A 56 -8.13 -0.39 -9.53
CA LYS A 56 -8.22 -0.02 -10.94
C LYS A 56 -9.03 1.27 -11.12
N MET A 57 -10.20 1.35 -10.50
CA MET A 57 -11.08 2.52 -10.55
C MET A 57 -10.41 3.75 -9.95
N ALA A 58 -9.75 3.59 -8.80
CA ALA A 58 -9.01 4.66 -8.15
C ALA A 58 -7.88 5.19 -9.02
N ARG A 59 -7.10 4.30 -9.66
CA ARG A 59 -6.04 4.68 -10.60
C ARG A 59 -6.59 5.48 -11.78
N GLU A 60 -7.69 5.06 -12.38
CA GLU A 60 -8.33 5.74 -13.51
C GLU A 60 -8.89 7.11 -13.13
N ALA A 61 -9.43 7.24 -11.91
CA ALA A 61 -9.98 8.48 -11.38
C ALA A 61 -8.95 9.41 -10.72
N GLY A 62 -7.67 9.01 -10.62
CA GLY A 62 -6.63 9.78 -9.93
C GLY A 62 -6.81 9.85 -8.39
N VAL A 63 -7.50 8.87 -7.81
CA VAL A 63 -7.67 8.75 -6.35
C VAL A 63 -6.45 8.06 -5.74
N CYS A 64 -5.96 8.61 -4.63
CA CYS A 64 -4.84 8.02 -3.91
C CYS A 64 -5.30 6.80 -3.10
N VAL A 65 -4.55 5.70 -3.23
CA VAL A 65 -4.69 4.50 -2.41
C VAL A 65 -3.35 4.23 -1.75
N LEU A 66 -3.35 4.17 -0.41
CA LEU A 66 -2.21 3.73 0.39
C LEU A 66 -2.48 2.30 0.85
N VAL A 67 -1.49 1.44 0.68
CA VAL A 67 -1.57 0.03 1.03
C VAL A 67 -0.40 -0.32 1.93
N ASP A 68 -0.67 -1.03 3.01
CA ASP A 68 0.30 -1.65 3.88
C ASP A 68 0.17 -3.17 3.85
N GLY A 69 1.29 -3.88 4.03
CA GLY A 69 1.32 -5.34 4.10
C GLY A 69 2.73 -5.92 4.06
N ALA A 70 2.81 -7.23 4.27
CA ALA A 70 4.09 -7.95 4.27
C ALA A 70 4.75 -8.02 2.88
N ILE A 71 6.06 -7.72 2.82
CA ILE A 71 6.86 -7.65 1.58
C ILE A 71 6.74 -8.93 0.73
N ASP A 72 6.75 -10.10 1.36
CA ASP A 72 6.71 -11.41 0.70
C ASP A 72 5.38 -11.70 -0.03
N LYS A 73 4.34 -10.88 0.21
CA LYS A 73 3.01 -10.99 -0.41
C LYS A 73 2.83 -10.11 -1.64
N PHE A 74 3.75 -9.20 -1.92
CA PHE A 74 3.62 -8.24 -3.03
C PHE A 74 3.97 -8.80 -4.43
N ASN A 75 4.00 -10.12 -4.58
CA ASN A 75 4.42 -10.85 -5.77
C ASN A 75 3.25 -11.32 -6.67
N TYR A 76 2.03 -11.39 -6.17
CA TYR A 76 0.83 -11.80 -6.92
C TYR A 76 -0.41 -10.97 -6.54
N GLY A 77 -1.52 -11.23 -7.24
CA GLY A 77 -2.84 -10.71 -6.87
C GLY A 77 -2.95 -9.19 -6.83
N VAL A 78 -3.80 -8.70 -5.91
CA VAL A 78 -3.99 -7.27 -5.62
C VAL A 78 -2.73 -6.57 -5.12
N PRO A 79 -1.89 -7.16 -4.25
CA PRO A 79 -0.61 -6.55 -3.86
C PRO A 79 0.26 -6.18 -5.08
N ARG A 80 0.36 -7.07 -6.08
CA ARG A 80 1.09 -6.77 -7.31
C ARG A 80 0.49 -5.60 -8.10
N LEU A 81 -0.83 -5.43 -8.09
CA LEU A 81 -1.49 -4.27 -8.70
C LEU A 81 -1.10 -2.97 -7.99
N ALA A 82 -0.96 -2.99 -6.66
CA ALA A 82 -0.50 -1.82 -5.90
C ALA A 82 0.95 -1.44 -6.28
N LEU A 83 1.86 -2.41 -6.41
CA LEU A 83 3.24 -2.16 -6.86
C LEU A 83 3.36 -1.64 -8.29
N ALA A 84 2.32 -1.79 -9.13
CA ALA A 84 2.36 -1.27 -10.50
C ALA A 84 2.54 0.26 -10.56
N SER A 85 2.27 0.98 -9.45
CA SER A 85 2.56 2.40 -9.28
C SER A 85 4.06 2.73 -9.23
N ARG A 86 4.92 1.75 -8.92
CA ARG A 86 6.36 1.92 -8.63
C ARG A 86 6.65 2.97 -7.56
N GLN A 87 5.72 3.11 -6.61
CA GLN A 87 5.82 4.01 -5.47
C GLN A 87 5.66 3.19 -4.20
N ALA A 88 6.74 3.05 -3.43
CA ALA A 88 6.71 2.27 -2.20
C ALA A 88 7.70 2.81 -1.16
N ILE A 89 7.32 2.67 0.10
CA ILE A 89 8.23 2.82 1.24
C ILE A 89 8.45 1.42 1.80
N VAL A 90 9.66 0.89 1.61
CA VAL A 90 10.02 -0.44 2.10
C VAL A 90 10.74 -0.28 3.43
N LEU A 91 10.07 -0.64 4.52
CA LEU A 91 10.57 -0.49 5.88
C LEU A 91 11.58 -1.60 6.19
N GLN A 92 12.83 -1.19 6.47
CA GLN A 92 13.93 -2.07 6.89
C GLN A 92 14.08 -3.39 6.09
N PRO A 93 14.11 -3.38 4.75
CA PRO A 93 14.29 -4.62 3.99
C PRO A 93 15.73 -5.14 4.11
N ASP A 94 15.94 -6.41 3.79
CA ASP A 94 17.23 -6.90 3.31
C ASP A 94 17.44 -6.61 1.81
N ALA A 95 18.57 -7.04 1.26
CA ALA A 95 18.91 -6.77 -0.14
C ALA A 95 18.01 -7.53 -1.13
N ASP A 96 17.64 -8.77 -0.80
CA ASP A 96 16.86 -9.64 -1.68
C ASP A 96 15.39 -9.18 -1.68
N GLU A 97 14.85 -8.81 -0.51
CA GLU A 97 13.53 -8.21 -0.35
C GLU A 97 13.38 -6.93 -1.18
N LEU A 98 14.38 -6.05 -1.13
CA LEU A 98 14.33 -4.79 -1.86
C LEU A 98 14.48 -4.99 -3.39
N GLU A 99 15.34 -5.92 -3.81
CA GLU A 99 15.46 -6.29 -5.22
C GLU A 99 14.19 -6.96 -5.74
N GLN A 100 13.54 -7.82 -4.93
CA GLN A 100 12.26 -8.45 -5.29
C GLN A 100 11.15 -7.42 -5.57
N ILE A 101 11.05 -6.38 -4.75
CA ILE A 101 10.00 -5.35 -4.89
C ILE A 101 10.32 -4.41 -6.05
N THR A 102 11.57 -3.96 -6.16
CA THR A 102 11.94 -2.85 -7.04
C THR A 102 12.53 -3.29 -8.38
N GLY A 103 13.02 -4.53 -8.47
CA GLY A 103 13.83 -5.04 -9.57
C GLY A 103 15.22 -4.41 -9.66
N LEU A 104 15.67 -3.68 -8.64
CA LEU A 104 16.92 -2.95 -8.62
C LEU A 104 17.89 -3.55 -7.59
N ALA A 105 19.09 -3.91 -8.05
CA ALA A 105 20.15 -4.36 -7.17
C ALA A 105 20.69 -3.19 -6.34
N VAL A 106 20.65 -3.33 -5.02
CA VAL A 106 20.95 -2.25 -4.04
C VAL A 106 22.25 -2.46 -3.26
N GLY A 107 23.06 -3.46 -3.64
CA GLY A 107 24.28 -3.80 -2.92
C GLY A 107 23.98 -4.32 -1.51
N ARG A 108 25.01 -4.36 -0.66
CA ARG A 108 24.87 -4.96 0.68
C ARG A 108 24.09 -4.04 1.62
N ILE A 109 23.01 -4.57 2.19
CA ILE A 109 22.24 -3.94 3.26
C ILE A 109 22.59 -4.59 4.61
N ASP A 110 22.87 -3.78 5.63
CA ASP A 110 23.06 -4.24 7.01
C ASP A 110 21.86 -3.80 7.86
N ARG A 111 20.77 -4.57 7.79
CA ARG A 111 19.50 -4.30 8.49
C ARG A 111 19.68 -4.16 10.00
N ALA A 112 20.67 -4.83 10.59
CA ALA A 112 20.91 -4.78 12.03
C ALA A 112 21.34 -3.38 12.53
N ARG A 113 21.80 -2.51 11.62
CA ARG A 113 22.18 -1.13 11.94
C ARG A 113 21.05 -0.12 11.73
N PHE A 114 19.89 -0.57 11.27
CA PHE A 114 18.79 0.32 10.94
C PHE A 114 18.06 0.76 12.21
N PRO A 115 17.97 2.07 12.50
CA PRO A 115 17.07 2.54 13.54
C PRO A 115 15.60 2.31 13.13
N PRO A 116 14.65 2.31 14.07
CA PRO A 116 13.22 2.31 13.75
C PRO A 116 12.87 3.41 12.74
N GLY A 117 11.98 3.11 11.79
CA GLY A 117 11.60 4.03 10.71
C GLY A 117 12.61 4.16 9.56
N ARG A 118 13.76 3.48 9.62
CA ARG A 118 14.67 3.41 8.47
C ARG A 118 14.02 2.65 7.33
N ALA A 119 14.02 3.23 6.14
CA ALA A 119 13.32 2.67 4.98
C ALA A 119 14.04 2.99 3.67
N PHE A 120 13.60 2.36 2.60
CA PHE A 120 13.92 2.75 1.24
C PHE A 120 12.68 3.30 0.55
N LEU A 121 12.80 4.47 -0.07
CA LEU A 121 11.79 5.03 -0.96
C LEU A 121 12.10 4.57 -2.38
N TRP A 122 11.16 3.83 -2.97
CA TRP A 122 11.12 3.54 -4.39
C TRP A 122 10.16 4.51 -5.09
N ALA A 123 10.67 5.23 -6.09
CA ALA A 123 9.93 6.14 -6.95
C ALA A 123 10.58 6.18 -8.34
N ASP A 124 10.06 7.01 -9.26
CA ASP A 124 10.53 7.13 -10.64
C ASP A 124 12.06 7.36 -10.77
N ALA A 125 12.65 8.09 -9.82
CA ALA A 125 14.09 8.39 -9.80
C ALA A 125 14.98 7.22 -9.34
N GLY A 126 14.38 6.09 -8.94
CA GLY A 126 15.06 4.92 -8.41
C GLY A 126 14.77 4.71 -6.93
N VAL A 127 15.77 4.17 -6.22
CA VAL A 127 15.65 3.76 -4.82
C VAL A 127 16.59 4.59 -3.96
N SER A 128 16.08 5.16 -2.88
CA SER A 128 16.84 6.02 -1.96
C SER A 128 16.60 5.65 -0.51
N LEU A 129 17.66 5.73 0.32
CA LEU A 129 17.56 5.47 1.75
C LEU A 129 16.96 6.68 2.46
N ILE A 130 15.87 6.46 3.21
CA ILE A 130 15.13 7.51 3.92
C ILE A 130 14.95 7.17 5.40
N GLN A 131 14.55 8.17 6.18
CA GLN A 131 14.13 8.02 7.55
C GLN A 131 12.68 8.46 7.66
N VAL A 132 11.77 7.52 7.86
CA VAL A 132 10.35 7.80 8.09
C VAL A 132 10.21 8.40 9.49
N ALA A 133 9.46 9.50 9.57
CA ALA A 133 9.18 10.15 10.83
C ALA A 133 8.28 9.25 11.69
N THR A 134 8.60 9.11 12.96
CA THR A 134 7.68 8.51 13.92
C THR A 134 6.61 9.55 14.25
N PRO A 135 5.31 9.20 14.17
CA PRO A 135 4.25 10.07 14.64
C PRO A 135 4.55 10.46 16.08
N THR A 136 4.72 11.75 16.35
CA THR A 136 4.62 12.26 17.71
C THR A 136 3.13 12.38 17.98
N GLU A 137 2.64 11.82 19.09
CA GLU A 137 1.27 12.07 19.50
C GLU A 137 1.07 13.60 19.52
N ILE A 138 0.20 14.09 18.65
CA ILE A 138 -0.24 15.49 18.72
C ILE A 138 -1.18 15.51 19.93
N PRO A 139 -0.86 16.22 21.02
CA PRO A 139 -1.71 16.29 22.20
C PRO A 139 -3.10 16.86 21.88
#